data_AF-A0A1W9PGU6-F1
#
_entry.id   AF-A0A1W9PGU6-F1
#
_cell.length_a   1.000
_cell.length_b   1.000
_cell.length_c   1.000
_cell.angle_alpha   90.00
_cell.angle_beta   90.00
_cell.angle_gamma   90.00
#
_symmetry.space_group_name_H-M   'P 1'
#
loop_
_entity.id
_entity.type
_entity.pdbx_description
1 polymer ?
#
loop_
_entity_poly.entity_id
_entity_poly.type
_entity_poly.pdbx_seq_one_letter_code
_entity_poly.pdbx_strand_id
1 'polypeptide(L)'
;MKIFGIFLIFLGAVIVLSLLGILEMSVGRFFAWVFAIVFAYTGLSALFKRGFPYGLVSLVLSVILVTVGLGYYSLGFWETIAIIVGVGLIELGLFALGFGRRPWVRWIAGGPFFGGGARKTIEESPDGIKRLNVTVEGENVILRVKSCANKLYRVVYTGNPHVYFDRQEDTGNLVMKLEGIPFISKSEVDLSLNESVEISFDVSMDVSSIKMDLEKLKISSLFLEGDVTDLKIRLPRYNSTVVIGSDVSNIELEIPNDVGVRAVVTDSVGWKEMKGFENREGVYYTKNWDTANFKVDLKIESDVSRIKIRIK
;
A
#
# COMPACT_ATOMS: atom_id res chain seq x y z
N MET A 1 17.74 26.17 -25.56
CA MET A 1 17.51 25.44 -26.82
C MET A 1 18.75 25.34 -27.72
N LYS A 2 19.58 26.38 -27.92
CA LYS A 2 20.76 26.33 -28.80
C LYS A 2 21.84 25.30 -28.40
N ILE A 3 22.08 25.11 -27.09
CA ILE A 3 23.08 24.16 -26.55
C ILE A 3 22.68 22.70 -26.86
N PHE A 4 21.39 22.39 -26.76
CA PHE A 4 20.88 21.04 -27.04
C PHE A 4 21.00 20.67 -28.53
N GLY A 5 20.78 21.62 -29.43
CA GLY A 5 21.00 21.42 -30.87
C GLY A 5 22.46 21.15 -31.22
N ILE A 6 23.40 21.89 -30.62
CA ILE A 6 24.85 21.68 -30.81
C ILE A 6 25.25 20.28 -30.29
N PHE A 7 24.70 19.87 -29.14
CA PHE A 7 24.94 18.54 -28.59
C PHE A 7 24.46 17.41 -29.52
N LEU A 8 23.26 17.53 -30.08
CA LEU A 8 22.73 16.54 -31.03
C LEU A 8 23.54 16.47 -32.33
N ILE A 9 23.99 17.61 -32.85
CA ILE A 9 24.85 17.66 -34.05
C ILE A 9 26.19 16.98 -33.76
N PHE A 10 26.81 17.29 -32.63
CA PHE A 10 28.05 16.64 -32.20
C PHE A 10 27.88 15.13 -32.02
N LEU A 11 26.78 14.71 -31.39
CA LEU A 11 26.48 13.28 -31.19
C LEU A 11 26.27 12.54 -32.51
N GLY A 12 25.51 13.13 -33.44
CA GLY A 12 25.32 12.59 -34.79
C GLY A 12 26.65 12.47 -35.55
N ALA A 13 27.50 13.48 -35.47
CA ALA A 13 28.82 13.46 -36.11
C ALA A 13 29.72 12.34 -35.56
N VAL A 14 29.75 12.14 -34.23
CA VAL A 14 30.53 11.06 -33.60
C VAL A 14 30.04 9.68 -34.05
N ILE A 15 28.73 9.46 -34.17
CA ILE A 15 28.16 8.20 -34.64
C ILE A 15 28.56 7.93 -36.10
N VAL A 16 28.40 8.92 -36.98
CA VAL A 16 28.74 8.79 -38.40
C VAL A 16 30.24 8.53 -38.60
N LEU A 17 31.10 9.30 -37.92
CA LEU A 17 32.55 9.14 -38.02
C LEU A 17 33.03 7.79 -37.46
N SER A 18 32.35 7.25 -36.44
CA SER A 18 32.64 5.91 -35.91
C SER A 18 32.22 4.80 -36.90
N LEU A 19 31.06 4.92 -37.56
CA LEU A 19 30.61 3.96 -38.57
C LEU A 19 31.49 3.97 -39.83
N LEU A 20 32.05 5.12 -40.19
CA LEU A 20 32.99 5.26 -41.31
C LEU A 20 34.40 4.74 -40.99
N GLY A 21 34.65 4.27 -39.76
CA GLY A 21 35.98 3.80 -39.33
C GLY A 21 37.03 4.91 -39.22
N ILE A 22 36.61 6.18 -39.24
CA ILE A 22 37.50 7.35 -39.12
C ILE A 22 37.92 7.55 -37.66
N LEU A 23 37.05 7.20 -36.71
CA LEU A 23 37.38 7.16 -35.29
C LEU A 23 37.86 5.77 -34.90
N GLU A 24 39.09 5.69 -34.37
CA GLU A 24 39.63 4.46 -33.76
C GLU A 24 38.81 3.99 -32.54
N MET A 25 38.06 4.91 -31.93
CA MET A 25 37.25 4.66 -30.75
C MET A 25 35.80 4.36 -31.14
N SER A 26 35.25 3.26 -30.62
CA SER A 26 33.84 2.93 -30.81
C SER A 26 32.93 3.91 -30.06
N VAL A 27 31.72 4.14 -30.59
CA VAL A 27 30.68 4.95 -29.93
C VAL A 27 30.46 4.54 -28.47
N GLY A 28 30.45 3.23 -28.20
CA GLY A 28 30.31 2.71 -26.83
C GLY A 28 31.44 3.14 -25.90
N ARG A 29 32.69 3.12 -26.37
CA ARG A 29 33.85 3.58 -25.57
C ARG A 29 33.82 5.09 -25.36
N PHE A 30 33.40 5.86 -26.36
CA PHE A 30 33.22 7.30 -26.21
C PHE A 30 32.24 7.63 -25.08
N PHE A 31 31.07 7.00 -25.07
CA PHE A 31 30.08 7.19 -24.01
C PHE A 31 30.58 6.70 -22.65
N ALA A 32 31.31 5.58 -22.61
CA ALA A 32 31.92 5.09 -21.37
C ALA A 32 32.79 6.17 -20.72
N TRP A 33 33.62 6.87 -21.49
CA TRP A 33 34.44 7.98 -20.99
C TRP A 33 33.60 9.18 -20.49
N VAL A 34 32.58 9.59 -21.23
CA VAL A 34 31.71 10.71 -20.83
C VAL A 34 31.00 10.39 -19.51
N PHE A 35 30.39 9.21 -19.41
CA PHE A 35 29.70 8.79 -18.20
C PHE A 35 30.68 8.56 -17.04
N ALA A 36 31.87 8.01 -17.29
CA ALA A 36 32.90 7.88 -16.27
C ALA A 36 33.23 9.22 -15.62
N ILE A 37 33.43 10.28 -16.41
CA ILE A 37 33.74 11.62 -15.90
C ILE A 37 32.57 12.19 -15.08
N VAL A 38 31.33 12.02 -15.56
CA VAL A 38 30.13 12.47 -14.84
C VAL A 38 29.99 11.74 -13.50
N PHE A 39 30.17 10.42 -13.50
CA PHE A 39 30.08 9.59 -12.30
C PHE A 39 31.24 9.82 -11.34
N ALA A 40 32.46 10.09 -11.85
CA ALA A 40 33.58 10.51 -11.03
C ALA A 40 33.25 11.82 -10.31
N TYR A 41 32.81 12.84 -11.05
CA TYR A 41 32.49 14.14 -10.50
C TYR A 41 31.36 14.09 -9.46
N THR A 42 30.26 13.42 -9.80
CA THR A 42 29.10 13.28 -8.90
C THR A 42 29.46 12.46 -7.65
N GLY A 43 30.25 11.39 -7.82
CA GLY A 43 30.74 10.56 -6.72
C GLY A 43 31.69 11.31 -5.78
N LEU A 44 32.71 11.97 -6.33
CA LEU A 44 33.65 12.78 -5.54
C LEU A 44 32.92 13.93 -4.85
N SER A 45 32.04 14.65 -5.56
CA SER A 45 31.27 15.75 -4.97
C SER A 45 30.35 15.26 -3.86
N ALA A 46 29.74 14.08 -3.98
CA ALA A 46 28.90 13.51 -2.93
C ALA A 46 29.75 13.13 -1.71
N LEU A 47 30.91 12.51 -1.93
CA LEU A 47 31.84 12.12 -0.88
C LEU A 47 32.37 13.34 -0.10
N PHE A 48 32.79 14.40 -0.80
CA PHE A 48 33.29 15.63 -0.16
C PHE A 48 32.19 16.43 0.57
N LYS A 49 30.98 16.50 0.01
CA LYS A 49 29.89 17.30 0.61
C LYS A 49 29.15 16.56 1.74
N ARG A 50 29.02 15.24 1.65
CA ARG A 50 28.17 14.42 2.55
C ARG A 50 28.95 13.39 3.38
N GLY A 51 30.23 13.18 3.07
CA GLY A 51 31.09 12.22 3.76
C GLY A 51 30.90 10.78 3.26
N PHE A 52 31.72 9.86 3.75
CA PHE A 52 31.56 8.43 3.48
C PHE A 52 30.28 7.87 4.12
N PRO A 53 29.54 6.94 3.49
CA PRO A 53 29.80 6.29 2.19
C PRO A 53 29.13 6.95 0.99
N TYR A 54 28.68 8.21 1.06
CA TYR A 54 27.97 8.84 -0.06
C TYR A 54 28.82 8.92 -1.34
N GLY A 55 28.23 8.48 -2.45
CA GLY A 55 28.86 8.58 -3.77
C GLY A 55 29.72 7.38 -4.14
N LEU A 56 29.75 6.35 -3.29
CA LEU A 56 30.54 5.13 -3.50
C LEU A 56 30.07 4.36 -4.74
N VAL A 57 28.76 4.22 -4.95
CA VAL A 57 28.21 3.64 -6.20
C VAL A 57 28.71 4.39 -7.43
N SER A 58 28.65 5.73 -7.39
CA SER A 58 29.07 6.57 -8.50
C SER A 58 30.57 6.46 -8.79
N LEU A 59 31.41 6.38 -7.76
CA LEU A 59 32.85 6.19 -7.93
C LEU A 59 33.19 4.80 -8.49
N VAL A 60 32.52 3.76 -8.01
CA VAL A 60 32.73 2.40 -8.54
C VAL A 60 32.28 2.31 -10.00
N LEU A 61 31.13 2.88 -10.35
CA LEU A 61 30.67 2.95 -11.74
C LEU A 61 31.64 3.74 -12.62
N SER A 62 32.20 4.84 -12.11
CA SER A 62 33.23 5.58 -12.82
C SER A 62 34.45 4.71 -13.12
N VAL A 63 34.97 3.96 -12.15
CA VAL A 63 36.15 3.10 -12.34
C VAL A 63 35.87 2.02 -13.38
N ILE A 64 34.68 1.40 -13.31
CA ILE A 64 34.27 0.35 -14.24
C ILE A 64 34.11 0.91 -15.67
N LEU A 65 33.53 2.10 -15.81
CA LEU A 65 33.39 2.73 -17.12
C LEU A 65 34.73 3.17 -17.71
N VAL A 66 35.72 3.55 -16.88
CA VAL A 66 37.09 3.78 -17.35
C VAL A 66 37.71 2.49 -17.88
N THR A 67 37.56 1.37 -17.19
CA THR A 67 38.14 0.09 -17.66
C THR A 67 37.47 -0.42 -18.94
N VAL A 68 36.16 -0.18 -19.10
CA VAL A 68 35.43 -0.43 -20.36
C VAL A 68 35.90 0.52 -21.46
N GLY A 69 36.09 1.82 -21.15
CA GLY A 69 36.59 2.82 -22.09
C GLY A 69 38.00 2.54 -22.60
N LEU A 70 38.87 1.97 -21.75
CA LEU A 70 40.22 1.51 -22.08
C LEU A 70 40.24 0.17 -22.84
N GLY A 71 39.11 -0.52 -22.92
CA GLY A 71 39.00 -1.81 -23.62
C GLY A 71 39.55 -3.00 -22.83
N TYR A 72 39.79 -2.87 -21.52
CA TYR A 72 40.21 -3.99 -20.67
C TYR A 72 39.07 -4.98 -20.41
N TYR A 73 37.82 -4.50 -20.40
CA TYR A 73 36.63 -5.32 -20.17
C TYR A 73 35.51 -4.96 -21.15
N SER A 74 34.77 -5.97 -21.60
CA SER A 74 33.48 -5.81 -22.26
C SER A 74 32.39 -6.31 -21.32
N LEU A 75 31.60 -5.40 -20.77
CA LEU A 75 30.44 -5.75 -19.96
C LEU A 75 29.20 -5.79 -20.84
N GLY A 76 28.42 -6.87 -20.73
CA GLY A 76 27.07 -6.90 -21.26
C GLY A 76 26.12 -6.06 -20.41
N PHE A 77 24.90 -5.90 -20.92
CA PHE A 77 23.86 -5.10 -20.26
C PHE A 77 23.49 -5.68 -18.90
N TRP A 78 23.35 -7.00 -18.80
CA TRP A 78 22.95 -7.69 -17.57
C TRP A 78 24.04 -7.68 -16.50
N GLU A 79 25.30 -7.82 -16.89
CA GLU A 79 26.43 -7.70 -15.97
C GLU A 79 26.54 -6.29 -15.39
N THR A 80 26.27 -5.28 -16.22
CA THR A 80 26.24 -3.87 -15.78
C THR A 80 25.13 -3.62 -14.76
N ILE A 81 23.93 -4.17 -14.99
CA ILE A 81 22.83 -4.09 -14.02
C ILE A 81 23.19 -4.80 -12.72
N ALA A 82 23.73 -6.02 -12.79
CA ALA A 82 24.10 -6.80 -11.62
C ALA A 82 25.14 -6.07 -10.74
N ILE A 83 26.11 -5.41 -11.38
CA ILE A 83 27.11 -4.57 -10.70
C ILE A 83 26.43 -3.38 -10.01
N ILE A 84 25.54 -2.65 -10.69
CA ILE A 84 24.84 -1.50 -10.10
C ILE A 84 24.06 -1.94 -8.85
N VAL A 85 23.32 -3.05 -8.94
CA VAL A 85 22.56 -3.60 -7.82
C VAL A 85 23.48 -4.04 -6.69
N GLY A 86 24.55 -4.78 -6.99
CA GLY A 86 25.51 -5.27 -6.00
C GLY A 86 26.21 -4.14 -5.24
N VAL A 87 26.66 -3.10 -5.95
CA VAL A 87 27.32 -1.95 -5.33
C VAL A 87 26.31 -1.11 -4.52
N GLY A 88 25.07 -0.99 -4.99
CA GLY A 88 23.99 -0.36 -4.24
C GLY A 88 23.72 -1.08 -2.91
N LEU A 89 23.69 -2.42 -2.91
CA LEU A 89 23.55 -3.21 -1.69
C LEU A 89 24.73 -3.01 -0.72
N ILE A 90 25.96 -2.87 -1.22
CA ILE A 90 27.13 -2.58 -0.39
C ILE A 90 27.02 -1.19 0.24
N GLU A 91 26.64 -0.16 -0.52
CA GLU A 91 26.44 1.20 0.01
C GLU A 91 25.34 1.20 1.10
N LEU A 92 24.24 0.47 0.88
CA LEU A 92 23.18 0.26 1.88
C LEU A 92 23.67 -0.48 3.12
N GLY A 93 24.50 -1.53 2.97
CA GLY A 93 25.09 -2.27 4.08
C GLY A 93 26.02 -1.41 4.95
N LEU A 94 26.84 -0.55 4.33
CA LEU A 94 27.72 0.39 5.04
C LEU A 94 26.91 1.41 5.86
N PHE A 95 25.80 1.87 5.31
CA PHE A 95 24.86 2.71 6.03
C PHE A 95 24.21 1.99 7.21
N ALA A 96 23.86 0.71 7.08
CA ALA A 96 23.31 -0.11 8.16
C ALA A 96 24.33 -0.31 9.32
N LEU A 97 25.63 -0.38 8.99
CA LEU A 97 26.72 -0.46 9.97
C LEU A 97 27.05 0.89 10.64
N GLY A 98 26.35 1.97 10.28
CA GLY A 98 26.46 3.26 10.94
C GLY A 98 27.52 4.20 10.37
N PHE A 99 28.10 3.91 9.20
CA PHE A 99 28.97 4.84 8.50
C PHE A 99 28.16 5.99 7.85
N GLY A 100 28.58 7.24 8.08
CA GLY A 100 28.00 8.46 7.49
C GLY A 100 26.99 9.21 8.38
N ARG A 101 26.74 10.50 8.09
CA ARG A 101 25.60 11.22 8.69
C ARG A 101 24.30 10.55 8.22
N ARG A 102 23.34 10.37 9.15
CA ARG A 102 22.13 9.55 9.02
C ARG A 102 20.82 10.33 8.65
N PRO A 103 20.68 10.99 7.49
CA PRO A 103 19.36 11.41 7.01
C PRO A 103 18.51 10.22 6.53
N TRP A 104 19.11 9.22 5.88
CA TRP A 104 18.36 8.16 5.17
C TRP A 104 18.28 6.81 5.88
N VAL A 105 19.16 6.50 6.84
CA VAL A 105 19.09 5.22 7.57
C VAL A 105 17.89 5.14 8.52
N ARG A 106 17.42 6.28 9.06
CA ARG A 106 16.11 6.38 9.73
C ARG A 106 14.93 6.22 8.76
N TRP A 107 15.15 6.47 7.46
CA TRP A 107 14.16 6.35 6.40
C TRP A 107 14.18 4.94 5.75
N ILE A 108 15.24 4.16 5.93
CA ILE A 108 15.31 2.76 5.52
C ILE A 108 14.89 1.85 6.68
N ALA A 109 15.35 2.11 7.91
CA ALA A 109 14.89 1.40 9.10
C ALA A 109 13.52 1.88 9.63
N GLY A 110 12.96 2.94 9.05
CA GLY A 110 11.70 3.55 9.48
C GLY A 110 10.89 4.23 8.37
N GLY A 111 11.20 3.95 7.11
CA GLY A 111 10.43 4.44 5.96
C GLY A 111 9.91 3.30 5.08
N PRO A 112 9.29 3.65 3.95
CA PRO A 112 8.18 2.91 3.35
C PRO A 112 8.53 1.49 2.81
N PHE A 113 9.80 1.12 2.77
CA PHE A 113 10.27 -0.13 2.16
C PHE A 113 10.46 -1.30 3.15
N PHE A 114 10.76 -1.03 4.43
CA PHE A 114 10.98 -2.07 5.44
C PHE A 114 10.04 -1.80 6.61
N GLY A 115 8.82 -2.33 6.49
CA GLY A 115 7.71 -2.19 7.44
C GLY A 115 8.13 -2.43 8.89
N GLY A 116 8.32 -1.32 9.61
CA GLY A 116 8.62 -1.28 11.04
C GLY A 116 8.52 0.14 11.58
N GLY A 117 7.63 0.96 11.01
CA GLY A 117 7.40 2.32 11.49
C GLY A 117 6.90 2.30 12.93
N ALA A 118 7.40 3.21 13.77
CA ALA A 118 6.84 3.45 15.09
C ALA A 118 5.33 3.73 14.96
N ARG A 119 4.52 3.10 15.81
CA ARG A 119 3.08 3.33 15.83
C ARG A 119 2.80 4.81 16.07
N LYS A 120 2.09 5.43 15.15
CA LYS A 120 1.56 6.79 15.29
C LYS A 120 0.09 6.69 15.69
N THR A 121 -0.38 7.68 16.44
CA THR A 121 -1.76 7.75 16.92
C THR A 121 -2.36 9.11 16.55
N ILE A 122 -3.57 9.09 15.99
CA ILE A 122 -4.40 10.27 15.74
C ILE A 122 -5.75 10.04 16.43
N GLU A 123 -6.27 11.04 17.11
CA GLU A 123 -7.56 10.96 17.81
C GLU A 123 -8.35 12.25 17.60
N GLU A 124 -9.67 12.14 17.61
CA GLU A 124 -10.59 13.27 17.52
C GLU A 124 -11.72 13.15 18.55
N SER A 125 -12.25 14.28 19.01
CA SER A 125 -13.34 14.33 19.98
C SER A 125 -14.72 14.32 19.28
N PRO A 126 -15.76 13.69 19.87
CA PRO A 126 -17.09 13.61 19.24
C PRO A 126 -17.77 14.95 18.99
N ASP A 127 -17.57 15.94 19.87
CA ASP A 127 -18.10 17.33 19.86
C ASP A 127 -19.23 17.64 18.85
N GLY A 128 -20.43 17.13 19.08
CA GLY A 128 -21.62 17.45 18.28
C GLY A 128 -21.73 16.72 16.93
N ILE A 129 -20.79 15.85 16.58
CA ILE A 129 -20.90 14.93 15.43
C ILE A 129 -21.94 13.85 15.74
N LYS A 130 -22.87 13.67 14.80
CA LYS A 130 -23.90 12.62 14.82
C LYS A 130 -23.65 11.56 13.75
N ARG A 131 -23.00 11.93 12.64
CA ARG A 131 -22.68 11.04 11.53
C ARG A 131 -21.18 11.07 11.20
N LEU A 132 -20.59 9.92 10.93
CA LEU A 132 -19.18 9.80 10.55
C LEU A 132 -19.07 8.96 9.28
N ASN A 133 -18.57 9.57 8.20
CA ASN A 133 -18.16 8.86 7.01
C ASN A 133 -16.70 8.48 7.16
N VAL A 134 -16.37 7.21 6.95
CA VAL A 134 -14.98 6.73 6.97
C VAL A 134 -14.65 6.08 5.65
N THR A 135 -13.61 6.59 5.00
CA THR A 135 -13.07 6.04 3.75
C THR A 135 -11.66 5.53 3.99
N VAL A 136 -11.39 4.29 3.59
CA VAL A 136 -10.07 3.67 3.71
C VAL A 136 -9.64 3.10 2.37
N GLU A 137 -8.58 3.65 1.79
CA GLU A 137 -8.04 3.25 0.50
C GLU A 137 -6.59 2.76 0.66
N GLY A 138 -6.21 1.66 0.01
CA GLY A 138 -4.80 1.34 -0.21
C GLY A 138 -4.47 -0.12 -0.43
N GLU A 139 -3.18 -0.41 -0.58
CA GLU A 139 -2.68 -1.73 -0.98
C GLU A 139 -1.91 -2.42 0.15
N ASN A 140 -2.05 -3.74 0.27
CA ASN A 140 -1.34 -4.57 1.27
C ASN A 140 -1.54 -4.08 2.72
N VAL A 141 -2.81 -4.03 3.14
CA VAL A 141 -3.22 -3.44 4.42
C VAL A 141 -3.76 -4.49 5.39
N ILE A 142 -3.35 -4.40 6.65
CA ILE A 142 -4.10 -5.01 7.76
C ILE A 142 -4.95 -3.96 8.43
N LEU A 143 -6.27 -4.11 8.34
CA LEU A 143 -7.24 -3.21 8.97
C LEU A 143 -7.92 -3.92 10.14
N ARG A 144 -7.88 -3.31 11.33
CA ARG A 144 -8.61 -3.77 12.51
C ARG A 144 -9.54 -2.68 13.00
N VAL A 145 -10.84 -2.97 13.02
CA VAL A 145 -11.87 -2.02 13.49
C VAL A 145 -12.48 -2.51 14.79
N LYS A 146 -12.61 -1.61 15.76
CA LYS A 146 -13.28 -1.84 17.05
C LYS A 146 -14.04 -0.61 17.52
N SER A 147 -14.81 -0.77 18.60
CA SER A 147 -15.52 0.34 19.22
C SER A 147 -14.71 1.08 20.30
N CYS A 148 -15.07 2.34 20.55
CA CYS A 148 -14.66 3.14 21.69
C CYS A 148 -15.80 4.08 22.13
N ALA A 149 -15.82 4.47 23.40
CA ALA A 149 -16.88 5.34 23.94
C ALA A 149 -16.49 6.84 23.93
N ASN A 150 -15.21 7.15 24.13
CA ASN A 150 -14.79 8.49 24.58
C ASN A 150 -14.22 9.39 23.46
N LYS A 151 -14.04 8.84 22.26
CA LYS A 151 -13.44 9.55 21.12
C LYS A 151 -14.34 9.38 19.91
N LEU A 152 -14.34 10.36 18.99
CA LEU A 152 -15.01 10.22 17.71
C LEU A 152 -14.38 9.06 16.94
N TYR A 153 -13.05 9.11 16.86
CA TYR A 153 -12.21 8.03 16.40
C TYR A 153 -10.84 8.06 17.07
N ARG A 154 -10.15 6.92 17.03
CA ARG A 154 -8.72 6.76 17.29
C ARG A 154 -8.14 5.89 16.19
N VAL A 155 -7.16 6.43 15.46
CA VAL A 155 -6.39 5.69 14.46
C VAL A 155 -5.01 5.44 15.01
N VAL A 156 -4.63 4.17 15.17
CA VAL A 156 -3.24 3.77 15.44
C VAL A 156 -2.71 3.08 14.20
N TYR A 157 -1.62 3.57 13.63
CA TYR A 157 -1.11 3.02 12.37
C TYR A 157 0.40 2.91 12.33
N THR A 158 0.88 2.02 11.46
CA THR A 158 2.27 1.94 11.01
C THR A 158 2.37 2.35 9.54
N GLY A 159 3.57 2.69 9.08
CA GLY A 159 3.78 3.21 7.72
C GLY A 159 3.54 4.72 7.62
N ASN A 160 3.16 5.18 6.44
CA ASN A 160 2.97 6.60 6.15
C ASN A 160 1.64 6.90 5.46
N PRO A 161 0.49 6.51 6.06
CA PRO A 161 -0.81 6.85 5.51
C PRO A 161 -1.04 8.35 5.55
N HIS A 162 -1.70 8.84 4.51
CA HIS A 162 -2.29 10.16 4.46
C HIS A 162 -3.66 10.10 5.13
N VAL A 163 -3.75 10.64 6.35
CA VAL A 163 -4.99 10.68 7.13
C VAL A 163 -5.51 12.11 7.14
N TYR A 164 -6.74 12.29 6.65
CA TYR A 164 -7.43 13.56 6.59
C TYR A 164 -8.74 13.46 7.36
N PHE A 165 -9.08 14.54 8.06
CA PHE A 165 -10.38 14.67 8.71
C PHE A 165 -10.96 16.04 8.40
N ASP A 166 -12.21 16.06 7.93
CA ASP A 166 -12.98 17.27 7.69
C ASP A 166 -14.29 17.24 8.48
N ARG A 167 -14.68 18.40 9.01
CA ARG A 167 -15.90 18.56 9.81
C ARG A 167 -16.86 19.49 9.09
N GLN A 168 -18.08 18.99 8.87
CA GLN A 168 -19.18 19.75 8.27
C GLN A 168 -20.40 19.63 9.17
N GLU A 169 -20.68 20.70 9.93
CA GLU A 169 -21.80 20.74 10.89
C GLU A 169 -21.80 19.55 11.88
N ASP A 170 -22.76 18.63 11.74
CA ASP A 170 -22.92 17.43 12.56
C ASP A 170 -22.33 16.15 11.91
N THR A 171 -21.60 16.31 10.80
CA THR A 171 -21.04 15.22 10.00
C THR A 171 -19.52 15.33 9.94
N GLY A 172 -18.82 14.23 10.24
CA GLY A 172 -17.36 14.12 10.09
C GLY A 172 -17.01 13.24 8.90
N ASN A 173 -15.95 13.59 8.17
CA ASN A 173 -15.41 12.81 7.06
C ASN A 173 -13.96 12.43 7.39
N LEU A 174 -13.71 11.16 7.71
CA LEU A 174 -12.38 10.60 7.95
C LEU A 174 -11.91 9.85 6.71
N VAL A 175 -10.82 10.30 6.09
CA VAL A 175 -10.23 9.64 4.91
C VAL A 175 -8.83 9.17 5.25
N MET A 176 -8.56 7.88 4.99
CA MET A 176 -7.25 7.26 5.20
C MET A 176 -6.76 6.67 3.87
N LYS A 177 -5.72 7.26 3.30
CA LYS A 177 -5.04 6.74 2.09
C LYS A 177 -3.71 6.12 2.47
N LEU A 178 -3.61 4.82 2.29
CA LEU A 178 -2.47 4.00 2.65
C LEU A 178 -1.61 3.79 1.41
N GLU A 179 -0.80 4.80 1.10
CA GLU A 179 0.15 4.74 0.00
C GLU A 179 1.35 3.87 0.36
N GLY A 180 1.76 3.07 -0.62
CA GLY A 180 2.77 2.05 -0.46
C GLY A 180 3.31 1.60 -1.81
N ILE A 181 4.40 0.84 -1.79
CA ILE A 181 4.83 0.13 -2.99
C ILE A 181 4.11 -1.22 -2.97
N PRO A 182 3.38 -1.57 -4.04
CA PRO A 182 2.71 -2.86 -4.15
C PRO A 182 3.64 -4.00 -3.73
N PHE A 183 3.14 -4.91 -2.90
CA PHE A 183 3.84 -6.11 -2.39
C PHE A 183 5.04 -5.90 -1.44
N ILE A 184 5.55 -4.67 -1.26
CA ILE A 184 6.72 -4.40 -0.40
C ILE A 184 6.31 -3.77 0.92
N SER A 185 5.49 -2.73 0.87
CA SER A 185 5.02 -2.04 2.06
C SER A 185 3.82 -2.77 2.64
N LYS A 186 3.85 -3.01 3.95
CA LYS A 186 2.71 -3.51 4.71
C LYS A 186 2.28 -2.44 5.70
N SER A 187 1.04 -1.99 5.58
CA SER A 187 0.47 -0.99 6.48
C SER A 187 -0.46 -1.67 7.47
N GLU A 188 -0.34 -1.37 8.76
CA GLU A 188 -1.30 -1.82 9.76
C GLU A 188 -2.06 -0.62 10.30
N VAL A 189 -3.39 -0.75 10.40
CA VAL A 189 -4.30 0.26 10.93
C VAL A 189 -5.22 -0.39 11.96
N ASP A 190 -5.11 0.07 13.21
CA ASP A 190 -6.07 -0.22 14.27
C ASP A 190 -6.96 1.02 14.45
N LEU A 191 -8.19 0.93 13.95
CA LEU A 191 -9.22 1.96 14.00
C LEU A 191 -10.20 1.69 15.15
N SER A 192 -10.39 2.66 16.03
CA SER A 192 -11.43 2.62 17.06
C SER A 192 -12.45 3.72 16.78
N LEU A 193 -13.74 3.38 16.73
CA LEU A 193 -14.83 4.29 16.35
C LEU A 193 -15.85 4.47 17.47
N ASN A 194 -16.50 5.64 17.51
CA ASN A 194 -17.47 5.95 18.54
C ASN A 194 -18.74 5.07 18.47
N GLU A 195 -19.21 4.55 19.61
CA GLU A 195 -20.43 3.72 19.71
C GLU A 195 -21.74 4.51 19.53
N SER A 196 -21.73 5.82 19.79
CA SER A 196 -22.95 6.64 19.81
C SER A 196 -23.24 7.33 18.48
N VAL A 197 -22.25 7.42 17.59
CA VAL A 197 -22.30 8.09 16.29
C VAL A 197 -22.71 7.09 15.21
N GLU A 198 -23.57 7.51 14.28
CA GLU A 198 -23.93 6.70 13.11
C GLU A 198 -22.79 6.74 12.09
N ILE A 199 -22.39 5.58 11.56
CA ILE A 199 -21.17 5.44 10.75
C ILE A 199 -21.50 4.83 9.39
N SER A 200 -21.05 5.51 8.33
CA SER A 200 -20.92 4.92 6.99
C SER A 200 -19.45 4.57 6.74
N PHE A 201 -19.19 3.36 6.28
CA PHE A 201 -17.84 2.81 6.14
C PHE A 201 -17.61 2.35 4.70
N ASP A 202 -16.59 2.91 4.06
CA ASP A 202 -16.20 2.60 2.69
C ASP A 202 -14.72 2.19 2.69
N VAL A 203 -14.43 1.00 2.17
CA VAL A 203 -13.08 0.42 2.15
C VAL A 203 -12.80 -0.13 0.77
N SER A 204 -11.74 0.36 0.15
CA SER A 204 -11.21 -0.12 -1.12
C SER A 204 -9.77 -0.57 -0.92
N MET A 205 -9.51 -1.88 -0.98
CA MET A 205 -8.18 -2.43 -0.73
C MET A 205 -7.85 -3.66 -1.56
N ASP A 206 -6.80 -3.59 -2.38
CA ASP A 206 -6.42 -4.67 -3.30
C ASP A 206 -6.01 -5.96 -2.56
N VAL A 207 -4.95 -5.91 -1.75
CA VAL A 207 -4.51 -7.05 -0.92
C VAL A 207 -4.72 -6.69 0.54
N SER A 208 -5.61 -7.39 1.23
CA SER A 208 -5.92 -7.01 2.61
C SER A 208 -6.31 -8.16 3.54
N SER A 209 -6.03 -7.94 4.83
CA SER A 209 -6.59 -8.72 5.94
C SER A 209 -7.38 -7.78 6.84
N ILE A 210 -8.70 -7.98 6.88
CA ILE A 210 -9.64 -7.07 7.50
C ILE A 210 -10.35 -7.81 8.64
N LYS A 211 -10.22 -7.27 9.85
CA LYS A 211 -10.94 -7.75 11.03
C LYS A 211 -11.76 -6.64 11.63
N MET A 212 -13.09 -6.79 11.65
CA MET A 212 -13.98 -5.78 12.20
C MET A 212 -14.87 -6.37 13.29
N ASP A 213 -14.88 -5.76 14.46
CA ASP A 213 -15.91 -5.99 15.48
C ASP A 213 -16.87 -4.80 15.49
N LEU A 214 -17.98 -4.94 14.78
CA LEU A 214 -18.96 -3.87 14.57
C LEU A 214 -20.15 -3.98 15.52
N GLU A 215 -20.21 -5.01 16.38
CA GLU A 215 -21.38 -5.37 17.20
C GLU A 215 -21.96 -4.18 17.99
N LYS A 216 -21.09 -3.31 18.51
CA LYS A 216 -21.45 -2.14 19.33
C LYS A 216 -21.55 -0.83 18.55
N LEU A 217 -21.24 -0.84 17.26
CA LEU A 217 -21.20 0.35 16.41
C LEU A 217 -22.53 0.52 15.66
N LYS A 218 -22.96 1.77 15.49
CA LYS A 218 -24.14 2.12 14.68
C LYS A 218 -23.76 2.23 13.21
N ILE A 219 -23.35 1.13 12.60
CA ILE A 219 -22.95 1.09 11.19
C ILE A 219 -24.20 1.14 10.32
N SER A 220 -24.47 2.23 9.61
CA SER A 220 -25.60 2.31 8.67
C SER A 220 -25.27 1.65 7.34
N SER A 221 -24.02 1.78 6.88
CA SER A 221 -23.52 1.11 5.68
C SER A 221 -22.06 0.68 5.80
N LEU A 222 -21.75 -0.46 5.20
CA LEU A 222 -20.40 -0.99 5.03
C LEU A 222 -20.22 -1.44 3.58
N PHE A 223 -19.34 -0.76 2.84
CA PHE A 223 -18.91 -1.14 1.50
C PHE A 223 -17.46 -1.58 1.57
N LEU A 224 -17.19 -2.80 1.11
CA LEU A 224 -15.85 -3.40 1.05
C LEU A 224 -15.59 -3.86 -0.38
N GLU A 225 -14.59 -3.28 -1.03
CA GLU A 225 -14.09 -3.69 -2.33
C GLU A 225 -12.61 -4.06 -2.25
N GLY A 226 -12.19 -5.11 -2.96
CA GLY A 226 -10.78 -5.50 -3.00
C GLY A 226 -10.48 -6.78 -3.79
N ASP A 227 -9.31 -6.88 -4.39
CA ASP A 227 -8.97 -8.02 -5.27
C ASP A 227 -8.77 -9.33 -4.49
N VAL A 228 -7.93 -9.30 -3.44
CA VAL A 228 -7.55 -10.46 -2.63
C VAL A 228 -7.73 -10.16 -1.15
N THR A 229 -8.78 -10.71 -0.55
CA THR A 229 -9.24 -10.30 0.79
C THR A 229 -9.43 -11.46 1.76
N ASP A 230 -8.89 -11.32 2.98
CA ASP A 230 -9.23 -12.17 4.14
C ASP A 230 -10.07 -11.35 5.12
N LEU A 231 -11.35 -11.69 5.24
CA LEU A 231 -12.34 -10.90 5.97
C LEU A 231 -12.87 -11.69 7.18
N LYS A 232 -12.80 -11.05 8.36
CA LYS A 232 -13.46 -11.53 9.58
C LYS A 232 -14.27 -10.42 10.22
N ILE A 233 -15.58 -10.48 10.09
CA ILE A 233 -16.48 -9.40 10.51
C ILE A 233 -17.52 -9.93 11.48
N ARG A 234 -17.66 -9.27 12.64
CA ARG A 234 -18.85 -9.41 13.47
C ARG A 234 -19.83 -8.30 13.14
N LEU A 235 -21.04 -8.67 12.72
CA LEU A 235 -22.06 -7.73 12.26
C LEU A 235 -22.57 -6.82 13.39
N PRO A 236 -23.02 -5.59 13.06
CA PRO A 236 -23.54 -4.63 14.03
C PRO A 236 -24.92 -5.03 14.57
N ARG A 237 -25.23 -4.59 15.79
CA ARG A 237 -26.61 -4.56 16.31
C ARG A 237 -27.28 -3.24 15.90
N TYR A 238 -27.40 -3.03 14.59
CA TYR A 238 -27.97 -1.84 13.97
C TYR A 238 -28.59 -2.21 12.62
N ASN A 239 -29.50 -1.39 12.10
CA ASN A 239 -30.06 -1.61 10.77
C ASN A 239 -29.02 -1.18 9.73
N SER A 240 -28.55 -2.13 8.91
CA SER A 240 -27.37 -1.90 8.09
C SER A 240 -27.49 -2.47 6.69
N THR A 241 -26.81 -1.83 5.74
CA THR A 241 -26.50 -2.42 4.43
C THR A 241 -25.02 -2.77 4.41
N VAL A 242 -24.69 -4.03 4.09
CA VAL A 242 -23.31 -4.52 3.99
C VAL A 242 -23.11 -5.08 2.60
N VAL A 243 -22.15 -4.54 1.86
CA VAL A 243 -21.77 -5.00 0.52
C VAL A 243 -20.29 -5.36 0.54
N ILE A 244 -19.98 -6.56 0.05
CA ILE A 244 -18.62 -7.09 -0.04
C ILE A 244 -18.41 -7.55 -1.48
N GLY A 245 -17.50 -6.88 -2.20
CA GLY A 245 -17.05 -7.23 -3.54
C GLY A 245 -15.57 -7.64 -3.50
N SER A 246 -15.23 -8.82 -4.01
CA SER A 246 -13.82 -9.22 -4.10
C SER A 246 -13.56 -10.34 -5.11
N ASP A 247 -12.50 -10.25 -5.91
CA ASP A 247 -12.18 -11.31 -6.89
C ASP A 247 -11.84 -12.64 -6.19
N VAL A 248 -10.99 -12.61 -5.16
CA VAL A 248 -10.58 -13.78 -4.38
C VAL A 248 -10.71 -13.51 -2.89
N SER A 249 -11.62 -14.23 -2.23
CA SER A 249 -11.95 -13.93 -0.84
C SER A 249 -12.06 -15.14 0.10
N ASN A 250 -11.62 -14.96 1.34
CA ASN A 250 -12.01 -15.78 2.48
C ASN A 250 -12.85 -14.93 3.43
N ILE A 251 -14.13 -15.25 3.58
CA ILE A 251 -15.11 -14.42 4.30
C ILE A 251 -15.67 -15.20 5.48
N GLU A 252 -15.40 -14.73 6.69
CA GLU A 252 -15.99 -15.22 7.93
C GLU A 252 -16.86 -14.15 8.58
N LEU A 253 -18.19 -14.37 8.60
CA LEU A 253 -19.16 -13.47 9.23
C LEU A 253 -19.73 -14.08 10.51
N GLU A 254 -19.74 -13.30 11.57
CA GLU A 254 -20.41 -13.58 12.85
C GLU A 254 -21.64 -12.69 13.00
N ILE A 255 -22.81 -13.32 13.15
CA ILE A 255 -24.10 -12.64 13.29
C ILE A 255 -24.55 -12.76 14.75
N PRO A 256 -24.79 -11.65 15.47
CA PRO A 256 -25.42 -11.71 16.79
C PRO A 256 -26.83 -12.35 16.73
N ASN A 257 -27.19 -13.19 17.72
CA ASN A 257 -28.47 -13.93 17.77
C ASN A 257 -29.76 -13.10 17.59
N ASP A 258 -29.75 -11.82 17.90
CA ASP A 258 -30.89 -10.88 17.82
C ASP A 258 -30.92 -10.07 16.52
N VAL A 259 -29.94 -10.28 15.64
CA VAL A 259 -29.86 -9.64 14.32
C VAL A 259 -30.43 -10.59 13.27
N GLY A 260 -31.36 -10.09 12.47
CA GLY A 260 -31.89 -10.75 11.29
C GLY A 260 -31.04 -10.39 10.07
N VAL A 261 -30.69 -11.36 9.23
CA VAL A 261 -29.92 -11.11 8.01
C VAL A 261 -30.68 -11.60 6.78
N ARG A 262 -30.76 -10.73 5.77
CA ARG A 262 -31.12 -11.08 4.39
C ARG A 262 -29.85 -11.02 3.55
N ALA A 263 -29.40 -12.14 3.02
CA ALA A 263 -28.16 -12.26 2.29
C ALA A 263 -28.39 -12.67 0.83
N VAL A 264 -27.77 -11.94 -0.09
CA VAL A 264 -27.60 -12.32 -1.50
C VAL A 264 -26.12 -12.62 -1.71
N VAL A 265 -25.82 -13.85 -2.12
CA VAL A 265 -24.44 -14.32 -2.29
C VAL A 265 -24.25 -14.81 -3.71
N THR A 266 -23.44 -14.08 -4.46
CA THR A 266 -23.09 -14.40 -5.85
C THR A 266 -21.63 -14.80 -5.91
N ASP A 267 -21.36 -16.06 -6.25
CA ASP A 267 -20.02 -16.57 -6.48
C ASP A 267 -19.92 -17.43 -7.74
N SER A 268 -18.82 -17.28 -8.48
CA SER A 268 -18.56 -18.10 -9.67
C SER A 268 -18.02 -19.49 -9.28
N VAL A 269 -17.06 -19.52 -8.36
CA VAL A 269 -16.44 -20.74 -7.82
C VAL A 269 -16.22 -20.57 -6.32
N GLY A 270 -16.94 -21.32 -5.47
CA GLY A 270 -16.75 -21.16 -4.04
C GLY A 270 -17.36 -22.23 -3.16
N TRP A 271 -16.98 -22.18 -1.88
CA TRP A 271 -17.55 -23.01 -0.83
C TRP A 271 -18.32 -22.14 0.16
N LYS A 272 -19.59 -22.49 0.40
CA LYS A 272 -20.50 -21.73 1.26
C LYS A 272 -20.98 -22.57 2.45
N GLU A 273 -20.71 -22.10 3.66
CA GLU A 273 -21.25 -22.64 4.91
C GLU A 273 -22.15 -21.58 5.57
N MET A 274 -23.47 -21.67 5.37
CA MET A 274 -24.46 -20.73 5.91
C MET A 274 -25.41 -21.40 6.91
N LYS A 275 -24.90 -21.70 8.11
CA LYS A 275 -25.70 -22.36 9.15
C LYS A 275 -26.73 -21.41 9.74
N GLY A 276 -27.97 -21.89 9.88
CA GLY A 276 -29.08 -21.11 10.43
C GLY A 276 -29.81 -20.22 9.42
N PHE A 277 -29.51 -20.39 8.13
CA PHE A 277 -30.19 -19.71 7.04
C PHE A 277 -31.22 -20.61 6.33
N GLU A 278 -32.27 -19.97 5.84
CA GLU A 278 -33.27 -20.53 4.93
C GLU A 278 -33.11 -19.85 3.58
N ASN A 279 -32.99 -20.64 2.50
CA ASN A 279 -32.96 -20.10 1.14
C ASN A 279 -34.39 -19.98 0.61
N ARG A 280 -34.77 -18.77 0.19
CA ARG A 280 -36.04 -18.43 -0.45
C ARG A 280 -35.72 -17.81 -1.81
N GLU A 281 -35.88 -18.60 -2.87
CA GLU A 281 -35.70 -18.15 -4.27
C GLU A 281 -34.32 -17.50 -4.56
N GLY A 282 -33.25 -18.02 -3.98
CA GLY A 282 -31.89 -17.51 -4.18
C GLY A 282 -31.48 -16.42 -3.19
N VAL A 283 -32.36 -16.02 -2.27
CA VAL A 283 -32.06 -15.10 -1.17
C VAL A 283 -32.07 -15.87 0.15
N TYR A 284 -31.02 -15.70 0.94
CA TYR A 284 -30.85 -16.39 2.21
C TYR A 284 -31.34 -15.51 3.37
N TYR A 285 -32.15 -16.07 4.25
CA TYR A 285 -32.66 -15.38 5.43
C TYR A 285 -32.28 -16.11 6.70
N THR A 286 -31.89 -15.41 7.75
CA THR A 286 -31.84 -16.02 9.09
C THR A 286 -33.26 -16.34 9.56
N LYS A 287 -33.40 -17.39 10.37
CA LYS A 287 -34.71 -17.81 10.89
C LYS A 287 -35.47 -16.74 11.68
N ASN A 288 -34.74 -15.84 12.34
CA ASN A 288 -35.27 -14.73 13.11
C ASN A 288 -35.56 -13.47 12.26
N TRP A 289 -35.39 -13.48 10.94
CA TRP A 289 -35.50 -12.29 10.08
C TRP A 289 -36.77 -11.45 10.33
N ASP A 290 -37.92 -12.11 10.46
CA ASP A 290 -39.21 -11.43 10.60
C ASP A 290 -39.41 -10.86 12.01
N THR A 291 -38.73 -11.40 13.02
CA THR A 291 -38.88 -11.03 14.44
C THR A 291 -37.69 -10.28 15.02
N ALA A 292 -36.60 -10.15 14.29
CA ALA A 292 -35.37 -9.53 14.76
C ALA A 292 -35.52 -8.01 14.99
N ASN A 293 -34.87 -7.52 16.04
CA ASN A 293 -34.86 -6.10 16.40
C ASN A 293 -34.00 -5.27 15.43
N PHE A 294 -32.95 -5.89 14.89
CA PHE A 294 -32.03 -5.28 13.94
C PHE A 294 -32.00 -6.13 12.67
N LYS A 295 -31.93 -5.46 11.52
CA LYS A 295 -31.92 -6.11 10.21
C LYS A 295 -30.71 -5.68 9.41
N VAL A 296 -29.96 -6.65 8.90
CA VAL A 296 -28.82 -6.41 8.01
C VAL A 296 -29.13 -6.98 6.64
N ASP A 297 -29.07 -6.12 5.64
CA ASP A 297 -29.07 -6.51 4.24
C ASP A 297 -27.63 -6.72 3.80
N LEU A 298 -27.30 -7.96 3.45
CA LEU A 298 -25.96 -8.41 3.10
C LEU A 298 -25.91 -8.77 1.61
N LYS A 299 -24.94 -8.23 0.90
CA LYS A 299 -24.60 -8.62 -0.46
C LYS A 299 -23.13 -9.03 -0.51
N ILE A 300 -22.86 -10.21 -1.06
CA ILE A 300 -21.49 -10.70 -1.29
C ILE A 300 -21.37 -11.05 -2.77
N GLU A 301 -20.38 -10.48 -3.44
CA GLU A 301 -20.02 -10.76 -4.83
C GLU A 301 -18.54 -11.15 -4.87
N SER A 302 -18.25 -12.36 -5.36
CA SER A 302 -16.86 -12.81 -5.46
C SER A 302 -16.65 -13.87 -6.53
N ASP A 303 -15.60 -13.76 -7.33
CA ASP A 303 -15.32 -14.76 -8.36
C ASP A 303 -14.88 -16.10 -7.75
N VAL A 304 -13.93 -16.05 -6.81
CA VAL A 304 -13.42 -17.22 -6.09
C VAL A 304 -13.52 -17.02 -4.59
N SER A 305 -14.34 -17.80 -3.89
CA SER A 305 -14.57 -17.53 -2.46
C SER A 305 -14.69 -18.76 -1.55
N ARG A 306 -14.27 -18.58 -0.29
CA ARG A 306 -14.71 -19.40 0.83
C ARG A 306 -15.54 -18.53 1.77
N ILE A 307 -16.82 -18.82 1.89
CA ILE A 307 -17.76 -18.04 2.68
C ILE A 307 -18.27 -18.88 3.84
N LYS A 308 -18.07 -18.39 5.05
CA LYS A 308 -18.57 -18.99 6.29
C LYS A 308 -19.36 -17.96 7.07
N ILE A 309 -20.65 -18.22 7.25
CA ILE A 309 -21.54 -17.35 7.99
C ILE A 309 -22.12 -18.14 9.16
N ARG A 310 -21.94 -17.61 10.37
CA ARG A 310 -22.42 -18.25 11.61
C ARG A 310 -23.18 -17.28 12.49
N ILE A 311 -24.22 -17.80 13.12
CA ILE A 311 -24.96 -17.14 14.19
C ILE A 311 -24.25 -17.43 15.53
N LYS A 312 -24.11 -16.41 16.38
CA LYS A 312 -23.44 -16.47 17.68
C LYS A 312 -24.38 -16.05 18.80
#